data_AF-A0A068YZY9-F1
#
_entry.id   AF-A0A068YZY9-F1
#
_cell.length_a   1.000
_cell.length_b   1.000
_cell.length_c   1.000
_cell.angle_alpha   90.00
_cell.angle_beta   90.00
_cell.angle_gamma   90.00
#
_symmetry.space_group_name_H-M   'P 1'
#
loop_
_entity.id
_entity.type
_entity.pdbx_description
1 polymer ?
#
loop_
_entity_poly.entity_id
_entity_poly.type
_entity_poly.pdbx_seq_one_letter_code
_entity_poly.pdbx_strand_id
1 'polypeptide(L)'
;MAQRTQLDASCHPLHEAYACLLANGLDGAGEALRILVNEASRIERAQHLQATPYERSAQRVDYANGYKDKTVLTRMGEVTFEVPQVRSGGFYPSALERGSRSEQAMNLALAEMYVQGVSTRKVIEVLQKLVGPEVSISSTQISRCTALLDTGLHAWRTRPLDETPYVILDARYERVREAGRVVDCAVLVAIGVTASGHRRVLGVSVALSEAEVHWRALSRQPD
;
A
#
# COMPACT_ATOMS: atom_id res chain seq x y z
N MET A 1 -39.39 -39.36 -6.51
CA MET A 1 -37.96 -39.60 -6.23
C MET A 1 -37.23 -38.27 -6.32
N ALA A 2 -37.15 -37.54 -5.20
CA ALA A 2 -36.37 -36.32 -5.09
C ALA A 2 -35.09 -36.68 -4.34
N GLN A 3 -33.99 -36.90 -5.08
CA GLN A 3 -32.66 -36.96 -4.48
C GLN A 3 -32.35 -35.54 -3.98
N ARG A 4 -32.52 -35.38 -2.66
CA ARG A 4 -31.87 -34.33 -1.88
C ARG A 4 -30.39 -34.38 -2.25
N THR A 5 -29.92 -33.36 -2.98
CA THR A 5 -28.50 -33.10 -3.14
C THR A 5 -27.97 -32.81 -1.74
N GLN A 6 -27.42 -33.83 -1.08
CA GLN A 6 -26.50 -33.64 0.01
C GLN A 6 -25.33 -32.85 -0.58
N LEU A 7 -25.33 -31.54 -0.35
CA LEU A 7 -24.11 -30.76 -0.41
C LEU A 7 -23.17 -31.40 0.59
N ASP A 8 -22.15 -32.07 0.06
CA ASP A 8 -21.14 -32.80 0.79
C ASP A 8 -20.50 -31.86 1.82
N ALA A 9 -20.80 -32.07 3.10
CA ALA A 9 -20.29 -31.25 4.20
C ALA A 9 -18.77 -31.45 4.43
N SER A 10 -18.12 -32.26 3.59
CA SER A 10 -16.71 -32.62 3.68
C SER A 10 -15.75 -31.64 2.98
N CYS A 11 -16.26 -30.61 2.28
CA CYS A 11 -15.43 -29.66 1.53
C CYS A 11 -15.93 -28.20 1.68
N HIS A 12 -16.14 -27.77 2.93
CA HIS A 12 -16.47 -26.36 3.20
C HIS A 12 -15.18 -25.53 3.24
N PRO A 13 -15.04 -24.42 2.48
CA PRO A 13 -13.81 -23.61 2.45
C PRO A 13 -13.33 -23.12 3.82
N LEU A 14 -14.26 -22.83 4.75
CA LEU A 14 -13.90 -22.54 6.15
C LEU A 14 -13.20 -23.72 6.85
N HIS A 15 -13.61 -24.96 6.57
CA HIS A 15 -12.99 -26.14 7.16
C HIS A 15 -11.59 -26.36 6.57
N GLU A 16 -11.41 -26.17 5.27
CA GLU A 16 -10.10 -26.24 4.63
C GLU A 16 -9.15 -25.17 5.17
N ALA A 17 -9.60 -23.92 5.25
CA ALA A 17 -8.82 -22.82 5.82
C ALA A 17 -8.45 -23.09 7.28
N TYR A 18 -9.40 -23.61 8.08
CA TYR A 18 -9.14 -24.00 9.46
C TYR A 18 -8.15 -25.17 9.56
N ALA A 19 -8.26 -26.17 8.69
CA ALA A 19 -7.33 -27.29 8.63
C ALA A 19 -5.90 -26.84 8.29
N CYS A 20 -5.74 -25.88 7.37
CA CYS A 20 -4.44 -25.27 7.06
C CYS A 20 -3.79 -24.63 8.28
N LEU A 21 -4.58 -23.91 9.09
CA LEU A 21 -4.12 -23.28 10.32
C LEU A 21 -3.78 -24.31 11.40
N LEU A 22 -4.57 -25.37 11.55
CA LEU A 22 -4.30 -26.43 12.52
C LEU A 22 -3.03 -27.23 12.18
N ALA A 23 -2.81 -27.50 10.90
CA ALA A 23 -1.67 -28.29 10.45
C ALA A 23 -0.35 -27.52 10.49
N ASN A 24 -0.36 -26.23 10.11
CA ASN A 24 0.85 -25.44 9.89
C ASN A 24 0.97 -24.22 10.82
N GLY A 25 0.05 -24.03 11.76
CA GLY A 25 0.01 -22.83 12.60
C GLY A 25 -0.13 -21.56 11.77
N LEU A 26 0.61 -20.52 12.15
CA LEU A 26 0.62 -19.23 11.45
C LEU A 26 1.28 -19.30 10.06
N ASP A 27 2.16 -20.27 9.81
CA ASP A 27 2.75 -20.46 8.50
C ASP A 27 1.69 -20.91 7.46
N GLY A 28 0.58 -21.51 7.93
CA GLY A 28 -0.59 -21.83 7.11
C GLY A 28 -1.54 -20.66 6.85
N ALA A 29 -1.31 -19.49 7.45
CA ALA A 29 -2.25 -18.38 7.39
C ALA A 29 -2.39 -17.78 5.99
N GLY A 30 -1.31 -17.76 5.19
CA GLY A 30 -1.36 -17.31 3.80
C GLY A 30 -2.29 -18.18 2.94
N GLU A 31 -2.24 -19.49 3.12
CA GLU A 31 -3.09 -20.44 2.40
C GLU A 31 -4.53 -20.38 2.88
N ALA A 32 -4.75 -20.28 4.20
CA ALA A 32 -6.08 -20.06 4.76
C ALA A 32 -6.72 -18.77 4.20
N LEU A 33 -5.95 -17.68 4.12
CA LEU A 33 -6.40 -16.43 3.52
C LEU A 33 -6.75 -16.60 2.03
N ARG A 34 -5.92 -17.32 1.26
CA ARG A 34 -6.18 -17.62 -0.15
C ARG A 34 -7.53 -18.32 -0.34
N ILE A 35 -7.79 -19.37 0.44
CA ILE A 35 -9.03 -20.15 0.38
C ILE A 35 -10.24 -19.25 0.65
N LEU A 36 -10.20 -18.49 1.75
CA LEU A 36 -11.30 -17.64 2.17
C LEU A 36 -11.58 -16.50 1.18
N VAL A 37 -10.54 -15.82 0.70
CA VAL A 37 -10.69 -14.72 -0.26
C VAL A 37 -11.17 -15.24 -1.62
N ASN A 38 -10.67 -16.39 -2.09
CA ASN A 38 -11.14 -16.99 -3.34
C ASN A 38 -12.63 -17.36 -3.25
N GLU A 39 -13.06 -17.94 -2.11
CA GLU A 39 -14.46 -18.30 -1.92
C GLU A 39 -15.36 -17.07 -1.81
N ALA A 40 -14.98 -16.08 -0.99
CA ALA A 40 -15.71 -14.82 -0.89
C ALA A 40 -15.84 -14.14 -2.26
N SER A 41 -14.77 -14.14 -3.06
CA SER A 41 -14.78 -13.60 -4.42
C SER A 41 -15.74 -14.35 -5.35
N ARG A 42 -15.85 -15.67 -5.22
CA ARG A 42 -16.81 -16.50 -6.00
C ARG A 42 -18.25 -16.16 -5.62
N ILE A 43 -18.53 -15.99 -4.33
CA ILE A 43 -19.83 -15.58 -3.81
C ILE A 43 -20.21 -14.19 -4.32
N GLU A 44 -19.29 -13.22 -4.21
CA GLU A 44 -19.50 -11.86 -4.72
C GLU A 44 -19.77 -11.84 -6.22
N ARG A 45 -19.07 -12.67 -7.01
CA ARG A 45 -19.36 -12.80 -8.45
C ARG A 45 -20.77 -13.34 -8.66
N ALA A 46 -21.18 -14.38 -7.95
CA ALA A 46 -22.52 -14.96 -8.11
C ALA A 46 -23.62 -13.94 -7.77
N GLN A 47 -23.42 -13.14 -6.72
CA GLN A 47 -24.30 -12.02 -6.36
C GLN A 47 -24.35 -10.96 -7.46
N HIS A 48 -23.19 -10.55 -7.99
CA HIS A 48 -23.11 -9.62 -9.11
C HIS A 48 -23.84 -10.13 -10.36
N LEU A 49 -23.72 -11.42 -10.67
CA LEU A 49 -24.38 -12.06 -11.81
C LEU A 49 -25.87 -12.35 -11.57
N GLN A 50 -26.35 -12.24 -10.33
CA GLN A 50 -27.69 -12.66 -9.89
C GLN A 50 -28.01 -14.12 -10.26
N ALA A 51 -26.99 -14.97 -10.25
CA ALA A 51 -27.11 -16.39 -10.56
C ALA A 51 -25.90 -17.17 -10.02
N THR A 52 -26.16 -18.34 -9.44
CA THR A 52 -25.13 -19.30 -9.04
C THR A 52 -24.56 -20.04 -10.27
N PRO A 53 -23.43 -20.76 -10.13
CA PRO A 53 -22.85 -21.52 -11.22
C PRO A 53 -23.87 -22.49 -11.83
N TYR A 54 -23.98 -22.47 -13.16
CA TYR A 54 -24.89 -23.31 -13.97
C TYR A 54 -26.40 -23.14 -13.72
N GLU A 55 -26.80 -22.25 -12.81
CA GLU A 55 -28.20 -21.93 -12.59
C GLU A 55 -28.83 -21.27 -13.83
N ARG A 56 -30.09 -21.57 -14.11
CA ARG A 56 -30.87 -20.84 -15.12
C ARG A 56 -31.75 -19.84 -14.38
N SER A 57 -31.36 -18.58 -14.41
CA SER A 57 -32.07 -17.47 -13.78
C SER A 57 -32.48 -16.45 -14.85
N ALA A 58 -33.72 -15.99 -14.82
CA ALA A 58 -34.21 -14.94 -15.71
C ALA A 58 -33.65 -13.56 -15.32
N GLN A 59 -33.19 -13.41 -14.08
CA GLN A 59 -32.60 -12.21 -13.51
C GLN A 59 -31.09 -12.10 -13.81
N ARG A 60 -30.48 -13.12 -14.43
CA ARG A 60 -29.06 -13.12 -14.75
C ARG A 60 -28.69 -11.90 -15.60
N VAL A 61 -27.70 -11.14 -15.14
CA VAL A 61 -27.23 -9.92 -15.82
C VAL A 61 -25.99 -10.13 -16.70
N ASP A 62 -25.17 -11.13 -16.41
CA ASP A 62 -23.97 -11.48 -17.21
C ASP A 62 -23.56 -12.96 -16.96
N TYR A 63 -22.44 -13.40 -17.55
CA TYR A 63 -21.91 -14.75 -17.43
C TYR A 63 -20.50 -14.76 -16.85
N ALA A 64 -20.20 -15.80 -16.06
CA ALA A 64 -18.85 -16.08 -15.60
C ALA A 64 -17.92 -16.39 -16.79
N ASN A 65 -16.65 -15.98 -16.68
CA ASN A 65 -15.64 -16.14 -17.72
C ASN A 65 -14.30 -16.64 -17.14
N GLY A 66 -14.34 -17.67 -16.31
CA GLY A 66 -13.14 -18.24 -15.68
C GLY A 66 -12.56 -17.38 -14.56
N TYR A 67 -11.25 -17.52 -14.36
CA TYR A 67 -10.47 -16.86 -13.31
C TYR A 67 -9.15 -16.33 -13.89
N LYS A 68 -8.61 -15.30 -13.24
CA LYS A 68 -7.30 -14.75 -13.54
C LYS A 68 -6.45 -14.72 -12.29
N ASP A 69 -5.22 -15.21 -12.41
CA ASP A 69 -4.29 -15.22 -11.29
C ASP A 69 -3.84 -13.82 -10.92
N LYS A 70 -3.82 -13.58 -9.61
CA LYS A 70 -3.27 -12.36 -9.02
C LYS A 70 -2.45 -12.68 -7.78
N THR A 71 -1.14 -12.67 -7.96
CA THR A 71 -0.19 -12.62 -6.84
C THR A 71 -0.19 -11.25 -6.19
N VAL A 72 -0.33 -11.23 -4.87
CA VAL A 72 -0.29 -10.04 -4.01
C VAL A 72 0.68 -10.31 -2.86
N LEU A 73 1.58 -9.37 -2.63
CA LEU A 73 2.42 -9.36 -1.44
C LEU A 73 1.57 -8.99 -0.21
N THR A 74 1.45 -9.92 0.73
CA THR A 74 0.72 -9.75 1.99
C THR A 74 1.69 -9.82 3.17
N ARG A 75 1.20 -9.57 4.38
CA ARG A 75 1.96 -9.83 5.62
C ARG A 75 2.32 -11.30 5.85
N MET A 76 1.65 -12.23 5.18
CA MET A 76 1.84 -13.68 5.32
C MET A 76 2.66 -14.31 4.17
N GLY A 77 3.20 -13.50 3.25
CA GLY A 77 3.85 -14.00 2.04
C GLY A 77 3.28 -13.40 0.77
N GLU A 78 3.88 -13.77 -0.35
CA GLU A 78 3.22 -13.65 -1.65
C GLU A 78 2.10 -14.69 -1.74
N VAL A 79 0.85 -14.23 -1.91
CA VAL A 79 -0.33 -15.09 -2.04
C VAL A 79 -0.93 -14.91 -3.42
N THR A 80 -1.16 -16.01 -4.13
CA THR A 80 -1.78 -16.01 -5.46
C THR A 80 -3.27 -16.31 -5.36
N PHE A 81 -4.09 -15.31 -5.65
CA PHE A 81 -5.56 -15.41 -5.65
C PHE A 81 -6.09 -15.74 -7.04
N GLU A 82 -7.22 -16.44 -7.09
CA GLU A 82 -7.96 -16.76 -8.32
C GLU A 82 -9.07 -15.74 -8.51
N VAL A 83 -8.79 -14.64 -9.21
CA VAL A 83 -9.76 -13.53 -9.35
C VAL A 83 -10.85 -13.93 -10.34
N PRO A 84 -12.13 -14.03 -9.92
CA PRO A 84 -13.22 -14.41 -10.81
C PRO A 84 -13.44 -13.35 -11.90
N GLN A 85 -13.68 -13.80 -13.14
CA GLN A 85 -13.99 -12.93 -14.26
C GLN A 85 -15.45 -13.09 -14.73
N VAL A 86 -15.96 -12.04 -15.34
CA VAL A 86 -17.27 -11.97 -16.02
C VAL A 86 -17.06 -11.54 -17.47
N ARG A 87 -17.99 -11.88 -18.37
CA ARG A 87 -17.81 -11.67 -19.82
C ARG A 87 -17.84 -10.20 -20.23
N SER A 88 -18.78 -9.43 -19.69
CA SER A 88 -18.97 -8.03 -20.09
C SER A 88 -18.04 -7.05 -19.36
N GLY A 89 -17.28 -7.52 -18.36
CA GLY A 89 -16.50 -6.68 -17.46
C GLY A 89 -17.33 -6.13 -16.29
N GLY A 90 -16.85 -5.09 -15.60
CA GLY A 90 -17.60 -4.44 -14.52
C GLY A 90 -17.50 -5.09 -13.13
N PHE A 91 -17.13 -6.37 -13.03
CA PHE A 91 -16.91 -7.04 -11.73
C PHE A 91 -15.44 -6.97 -11.27
N TYR A 92 -15.23 -6.83 -9.97
CA TYR A 92 -13.99 -7.14 -9.24
C TYR A 92 -14.32 -7.50 -7.80
N PRO A 93 -13.60 -8.46 -7.19
CA PRO A 93 -13.79 -8.74 -5.77
C PRO A 93 -13.45 -7.54 -4.90
N SER A 94 -14.27 -7.31 -3.87
CA SER A 94 -14.13 -6.18 -2.94
C SER A 94 -12.89 -6.29 -2.06
N ALA A 95 -12.46 -7.51 -1.74
CA ALA A 95 -11.28 -7.80 -0.93
C ALA A 95 -9.94 -7.51 -1.63
N LEU A 96 -9.96 -7.21 -2.94
CA LEU A 96 -8.77 -6.97 -3.74
C LEU A 96 -8.87 -5.61 -4.45
N GLU A 97 -7.73 -4.94 -4.65
CA GLU A 97 -7.69 -3.66 -5.39
C GLU A 97 -7.16 -3.84 -6.82
N ARG A 98 -7.84 -3.28 -7.84
CA ARG A 98 -7.36 -3.36 -9.23
C ARG A 98 -5.99 -2.68 -9.36
N GLY A 99 -5.07 -3.30 -10.09
CA GLY A 99 -3.73 -2.75 -10.35
C GLY A 99 -2.73 -2.86 -9.20
N SER A 100 -3.18 -2.98 -7.95
CA SER A 100 -2.29 -3.19 -6.81
C SER A 100 -1.77 -4.63 -6.71
N ARG A 101 -0.48 -4.77 -6.40
CA ARG A 101 0.24 -6.04 -6.17
C ARG A 101 0.71 -6.19 -4.72
N SER A 102 0.31 -5.29 -3.83
CA SER A 102 0.69 -5.33 -2.42
C SER A 102 -0.49 -4.92 -1.56
N GLU A 103 -0.65 -5.59 -0.42
CA GLU A 103 -1.62 -5.22 0.61
C GLU A 103 -1.31 -3.81 1.16
N GLN A 104 -2.36 -3.05 1.50
CA GLN A 104 -2.19 -1.72 2.09
C GLN A 104 -1.36 -1.75 3.40
N ALA A 105 -1.56 -2.75 4.25
CA ALA A 105 -0.79 -2.92 5.47
C ALA A 105 0.72 -3.08 5.20
N MET A 106 1.09 -3.77 4.11
CA MET A 106 2.48 -3.90 3.68
C MET A 106 3.03 -2.56 3.17
N ASN A 107 2.25 -1.83 2.37
CA ASN A 107 2.64 -0.51 1.88
C ASN A 107 2.87 0.49 3.01
N LEU A 108 2.06 0.43 4.08
CA LEU A 108 2.23 1.27 5.27
C LEU A 108 3.50 0.92 6.05
N ALA A 109 3.80 -0.36 6.24
CA ALA A 109 5.04 -0.79 6.89
C ALA A 109 6.29 -0.35 6.09
N LEU A 110 6.21 -0.44 4.75
CA LEU A 110 7.25 0.07 3.85
C LEU A 110 7.45 1.58 3.98
N ALA A 111 6.36 2.34 3.99
CA ALA A 111 6.41 3.79 4.15
C ALA A 111 6.99 4.18 5.51
N GLU A 112 6.59 3.52 6.59
CA GLU A 112 7.10 3.77 7.94
C GLU A 112 8.61 3.52 8.02
N MET A 113 9.09 2.37 7.52
CA MET A 113 10.53 2.07 7.50
C MET A 113 11.33 3.14 6.72
N TYR A 114 10.76 3.63 5.61
CA TYR A 114 11.39 4.71 4.84
C TYR A 114 11.46 6.01 5.64
N VAL A 115 10.39 6.40 6.33
CA VAL A 115 10.34 7.60 7.19
C VAL A 115 11.33 7.49 8.35
N GLN A 116 11.51 6.29 8.91
CA GLN A 116 12.51 6.01 9.95
C GLN A 116 13.96 5.96 9.42
N GLY A 117 14.17 6.22 8.12
CA GLY A 117 15.50 6.29 7.51
C GLY A 117 16.14 4.92 7.25
N VAL A 118 15.35 3.85 7.22
CA VAL A 118 15.86 2.52 6.86
C VAL A 118 16.17 2.51 5.37
N SER A 119 17.43 2.20 5.03
CA SER A 119 17.84 2.13 3.62
C SER A 119 17.02 1.09 2.85
N THR A 120 16.73 1.35 1.58
CA THR A 120 15.92 0.44 0.74
C THR A 120 16.46 -0.99 0.72
N ARG A 121 17.80 -1.15 0.75
CA ARG A 121 18.46 -2.46 0.86
C ARG A 121 18.11 -3.17 2.17
N LYS A 122 18.13 -2.45 3.29
CA LYS A 122 17.82 -3.01 4.61
C LYS A 122 16.32 -3.29 4.77
N VAL A 123 15.47 -2.48 4.16
CA VAL A 123 14.02 -2.76 4.05
C VAL A 123 13.77 -4.12 3.37
N ILE A 124 14.43 -4.37 2.24
CA ILE A 124 14.32 -5.65 1.53
C ILE A 124 14.78 -6.81 2.43
N GLU A 125 15.93 -6.67 3.10
CA GLU A 125 16.46 -7.69 4.00
C GLU A 125 15.50 -8.00 5.16
N VAL A 126 14.92 -6.98 5.80
CA VAL A 126 13.95 -7.17 6.90
C VAL A 126 12.70 -7.87 6.39
N LEU A 127 12.17 -7.47 5.23
CA LEU A 127 10.96 -8.08 4.68
C LEU A 127 11.17 -9.54 4.29
N GLN A 128 12.30 -9.87 3.68
CA GLN A 128 12.64 -11.25 3.35
C GLN A 128 12.74 -12.13 4.60
N LYS A 129 13.22 -11.58 5.73
CA LYS A 129 13.26 -12.29 7.01
C LYS A 129 11.88 -12.46 7.65
N LEU A 130 10.95 -11.53 7.44
CA LEU A 130 9.62 -11.56 8.05
C LEU A 130 8.60 -12.34 7.23
N VAL A 131 8.69 -12.26 5.91
CA VAL A 131 7.62 -12.65 4.97
C VAL A 131 8.05 -13.80 4.06
N GLY A 132 9.35 -14.15 4.05
CA GLY A 132 9.92 -15.25 3.28
C GLY A 132 10.99 -14.78 2.28
N PRO A 133 12.07 -15.55 2.08
CA PRO A 133 13.19 -15.15 1.20
C PRO A 133 12.80 -15.09 -0.29
N GLU A 134 11.77 -15.82 -0.69
CA GLU A 134 11.19 -15.83 -2.03
C GLU A 134 10.51 -14.52 -2.43
N VAL A 135 10.22 -13.63 -1.46
CA VAL A 135 9.54 -12.37 -1.71
C VAL A 135 10.41 -11.43 -2.55
N SER A 136 9.87 -11.02 -3.70
CA SER A 136 10.58 -10.20 -4.68
C SER A 136 10.22 -8.71 -4.55
N ILE A 137 10.89 -7.99 -3.64
CA ILE A 137 10.68 -6.55 -3.46
C ILE A 137 11.84 -5.76 -4.08
N SER A 138 11.49 -4.87 -5.01
CA SER A 138 12.46 -3.96 -5.63
C SER A 138 12.49 -2.60 -4.93
N SER A 139 13.63 -1.91 -5.01
CA SER A 139 13.76 -0.51 -4.58
C SER A 139 12.75 0.41 -5.29
N THR A 140 12.44 0.14 -6.56
CA THR A 140 11.41 0.86 -7.33
C THR A 140 10.00 0.65 -6.77
N GLN A 141 9.70 -0.51 -6.21
CA GLN A 141 8.43 -0.74 -5.52
C GLN A 141 8.35 0.09 -4.23
N ILE A 142 9.42 0.09 -3.43
CA ILE A 142 9.50 0.92 -2.21
C ILE A 142 9.30 2.40 -2.55
N SER A 143 10.00 2.90 -3.58
CA SER A 143 9.88 4.29 -4.04
C SER A 143 8.45 4.67 -4.46
N ARG A 144 7.74 3.76 -5.15
CA ARG A 144 6.32 3.97 -5.52
C ARG A 144 5.40 4.00 -4.30
N CYS A 145 5.63 3.15 -3.31
CA CYS A 145 4.85 3.17 -2.06
C CYS A 145 5.05 4.49 -1.31
N THR A 146 6.29 5.00 -1.27
CA THR A 146 6.60 6.27 -0.59
C THR A 146 6.10 7.49 -1.33
N ALA A 147 5.91 7.41 -2.66
CA ALA A 147 5.34 8.52 -3.44
C ALA A 147 3.91 8.88 -2.99
N LEU A 148 3.18 7.97 -2.34
CA LEU A 148 1.88 8.29 -1.73
C LEU A 148 2.01 9.32 -0.59
N LEU A 149 3.19 9.42 0.03
CA LEU A 149 3.47 10.43 1.05
C LEU A 149 3.62 11.83 0.46
N ASP A 150 3.90 11.95 -0.85
CA ASP A 150 4.12 13.24 -1.50
C ASP A 150 2.88 14.14 -1.42
N THR A 151 1.68 13.55 -1.50
CA THR A 151 0.42 14.30 -1.30
C THR A 151 0.33 14.87 0.10
N GLY A 152 0.65 14.08 1.13
CA GLY A 152 0.66 14.52 2.52
C GLY A 152 1.74 15.58 2.77
N LEU A 153 2.93 15.38 2.21
CA LEU A 153 4.03 16.34 2.26
C LEU A 153 3.66 17.66 1.58
N HIS A 154 3.01 17.61 0.42
CA HIS A 154 2.55 18.80 -0.29
C HIS A 154 1.51 19.57 0.54
N ALA A 155 0.48 18.88 1.03
CA ALA A 155 -0.54 19.48 1.89
C ALA A 155 0.07 20.09 3.16
N TRP A 156 1.07 19.44 3.75
CA TRP A 156 1.82 20.00 4.88
C TRP A 156 2.63 21.24 4.48
N ARG A 157 3.28 21.25 3.30
CA ARG A 157 4.09 22.39 2.81
C ARG A 157 3.26 23.61 2.45
N THR A 158 2.01 23.43 2.03
CA THR A 158 1.09 24.52 1.63
C THR A 158 0.02 24.78 2.70
N ARG A 159 0.21 24.32 3.93
CA ARG A 159 -0.75 24.57 5.00
C ARG A 159 -0.63 26.03 5.47
N PRO A 160 -1.74 26.66 5.89
CA PRO A 160 -1.68 27.98 6.50
C PRO A 160 -0.84 27.94 7.77
N LEU A 161 -0.06 28.99 8.00
CA LEU A 161 0.77 29.13 9.20
C LEU A 161 0.12 30.10 10.19
N ASP A 162 -0.07 29.65 11.43
CA ASP A 162 -0.50 30.54 12.51
C ASP A 162 0.59 31.56 12.91
N GLU A 163 0.20 32.55 13.69
CA GLU A 163 1.11 33.52 14.30
C GLU A 163 2.31 32.83 14.96
N THR A 164 3.50 33.23 14.53
CA THR A 164 4.76 32.63 14.96
C THR A 164 5.72 33.77 15.34
N PRO A 165 5.75 34.22 16.61
CA PRO A 165 6.52 35.38 17.04
C PRO A 165 8.03 35.28 16.82
N TYR A 166 8.57 34.06 16.80
CA TYR A 166 9.99 33.81 16.57
C TYR A 166 10.21 32.77 15.49
N VAL A 167 11.18 33.04 14.61
CA VAL A 167 11.61 32.11 13.56
C VAL A 167 13.13 31.89 13.70
N ILE A 168 13.52 30.62 13.66
CA ILE A 168 14.90 30.16 13.58
C ILE A 168 15.10 29.58 12.19
N LEU A 169 16.14 30.05 11.50
CA LEU A 169 16.53 29.54 10.20
C LEU A 169 17.79 28.69 10.38
N ASP A 170 17.80 27.52 9.74
CA ASP A 170 18.93 26.60 9.77
C ASP A 170 19.12 25.95 8.39
N ALA A 171 20.35 25.57 8.09
CA ALA A 171 20.71 24.93 6.83
C ALA A 171 21.59 23.73 7.08
N ARG A 172 21.21 22.58 6.50
CA ARG A 172 21.99 21.35 6.54
C ARG A 172 22.41 20.96 5.14
N TYR A 173 23.71 20.76 4.93
CA TYR A 173 24.21 20.29 3.65
C TYR A 173 24.07 18.78 3.51
N GLU A 174 23.52 18.36 2.38
CA GLU A 174 23.37 16.96 1.99
C GLU A 174 23.90 16.73 0.57
N ARG A 175 24.55 15.58 0.37
CA ARG A 175 25.09 15.19 -0.94
C ARG A 175 24.00 14.58 -1.80
N VAL A 176 23.62 15.28 -2.86
CA VAL A 176 22.55 14.86 -3.77
C VAL A 176 23.13 14.61 -5.16
N ARG A 177 22.58 13.63 -5.89
CA ARG A 177 22.94 13.39 -7.28
C ARG A 177 22.03 14.21 -8.20
N GLU A 178 22.61 15.19 -8.88
CA GLU A 178 21.92 16.08 -9.81
C GLU A 178 22.65 16.09 -11.16
N ALA A 179 21.91 15.92 -12.26
CA ALA A 179 22.46 15.86 -13.63
C ALA A 179 23.70 14.94 -13.79
N GLY A 180 23.72 13.80 -13.08
CA GLY A 180 24.80 12.83 -13.12
C GLY A 180 26.04 13.16 -12.27
N ARG A 181 26.03 14.25 -11.50
CA ARG A 181 27.11 14.63 -10.58
C ARG A 181 26.59 14.63 -9.14
N VAL A 182 27.49 14.36 -8.19
CA VAL A 182 27.18 14.53 -6.76
C VAL A 182 27.54 15.96 -6.39
N VAL A 183 26.56 16.71 -5.89
CA VAL A 183 26.69 18.10 -5.46
C VAL A 183 26.23 18.24 -4.02
N ASP A 184 26.82 19.19 -3.30
CA ASP A 184 26.35 19.55 -1.95
C ASP A 184 25.15 20.50 -2.09
N CYS A 185 23.99 20.10 -1.60
CA CYS A 185 22.77 20.91 -1.57
C CYS A 185 22.46 21.32 -0.14
N ALA A 186 22.07 22.58 0.05
CA ALA A 186 21.56 23.08 1.32
C ALA A 186 20.08 22.72 1.48
N VAL A 187 19.77 21.97 2.53
CA VAL A 187 18.40 21.77 3.04
C VAL A 187 18.12 22.91 4.01
N LEU A 188 17.39 23.91 3.56
CA LEU A 188 16.98 25.07 4.33
C LEU A 188 15.73 24.74 5.13
N VAL A 189 15.76 24.99 6.44
CA VAL A 189 14.70 24.68 7.38
C VAL A 189 14.31 25.95 8.13
N ALA A 190 13.02 26.27 8.12
CA ALA A 190 12.45 27.33 8.97
C ALA A 190 11.71 26.68 10.14
N ILE A 191 12.13 27.00 11.37
CA ILE A 191 11.52 26.52 12.61
C ILE A 191 10.87 27.71 13.32
N GLY A 192 9.58 27.59 13.58
CA GLY A 192 8.79 28.58 14.29
C GLY A 192 8.61 28.24 15.75
N VAL A 193 8.60 29.24 16.62
CA VAL A 193 8.11 29.13 17.99
C VAL A 193 6.75 29.78 18.05
N THR A 194 5.73 29.01 18.42
CA THR A 194 4.34 29.49 18.55
C THR A 194 4.21 30.46 19.72
N ALA A 195 3.09 31.21 19.79
CA ALA A 195 2.78 32.05 20.96
C ALA A 195 2.72 31.26 22.28
N SER A 196 2.41 29.96 22.22
CA SER A 196 2.45 29.02 23.36
C SER A 196 3.85 28.50 23.70
N GLY A 197 4.89 28.89 22.97
CA GLY A 197 6.28 28.49 23.21
C GLY A 197 6.69 27.15 22.58
N HIS A 198 5.84 26.51 21.79
CA HIS A 198 6.16 25.23 21.14
C HIS A 198 6.91 25.44 19.81
N ARG A 199 7.92 24.60 19.57
CA ARG A 199 8.67 24.60 18.31
C ARG A 199 7.94 23.75 17.27
N ARG A 200 7.83 24.26 16.04
CA ARG A 200 7.31 23.52 14.89
C ARG A 200 8.11 23.87 13.64
N VAL A 201 8.28 22.91 12.73
CA VAL A 201 8.86 23.22 11.42
C VAL A 201 7.80 23.93 10.58
N LEU A 202 8.11 25.14 10.10
CA LEU A 202 7.23 25.95 9.26
C LEU A 202 7.33 25.51 7.79
N GLY A 203 8.57 25.33 7.31
CA GLY A 203 8.83 24.95 5.93
C GLY A 203 10.23 24.40 5.74
N VAL A 204 10.40 23.68 4.63
CA VAL A 204 11.68 23.12 4.18
C VAL A 204 11.82 23.35 2.68
N SER A 205 13.01 23.75 2.24
CA SER A 205 13.36 23.84 0.81
C SER A 205 14.77 23.30 0.57
N VAL A 206 15.01 22.75 -0.61
CA VAL A 206 16.34 22.30 -1.04
C VAL A 206 16.85 23.27 -2.09
N ALA A 207 18.08 23.75 -1.90
CA ALA A 207 18.75 24.68 -2.80
C ALA A 207 20.24 24.31 -2.96
N LEU A 208 20.90 24.86 -3.98
CA LEU A 208 22.33 24.62 -4.21
C LEU A 208 23.23 25.40 -3.23
N SER A 209 22.68 26.37 -2.49
CA SER A 209 23.42 27.20 -1.55
C SER A 209 22.48 27.91 -0.56
N GLU A 210 23.06 28.63 0.39
CA GLU A 210 22.36 29.49 1.35
C GLU A 210 22.22 30.95 0.86
N ALA A 211 22.26 31.19 -0.45
CA ALA A 211 22.10 32.54 -1.00
C ALA A 211 20.75 33.17 -0.60
N GLU A 212 20.74 34.49 -0.44
CA GLU A 212 19.56 35.28 -0.05
C GLU A 212 18.31 34.94 -0.89
N VAL A 213 18.49 34.73 -2.19
CA VAL A 213 17.41 34.36 -3.13
C VAL A 213 16.71 33.06 -2.75
N HIS A 214 17.43 32.08 -2.20
CA HIS A 214 16.87 30.80 -1.77
C HIS A 214 16.08 30.94 -0.46
N TRP A 215 16.59 31.74 0.48
CA TRP A 215 15.85 32.08 1.71
C TRP A 215 14.58 32.89 1.43
N ARG A 216 14.63 33.84 0.48
CA ARG A 216 13.44 34.58 0.03
C ARG A 216 12.42 33.67 -0.65
N ALA A 217 12.86 32.65 -1.38
CA ALA A 217 11.95 31.69 -1.98
C ALA A 217 11.22 30.85 -0.92
N LEU A 218 11.93 30.41 0.13
CA LEU A 218 11.33 29.70 1.26
C LEU A 218 10.31 30.58 2.00
N SER A 219 10.60 31.87 2.21
CA SER A 219 9.69 32.76 2.95
C SER A 219 8.48 33.26 2.14
N ARG A 220 8.49 33.05 0.82
CA ARG A 220 7.40 33.45 -0.09
C ARG A 220 6.57 32.27 -0.60
N GLN A 221 6.80 31.07 -0.07
CA GLN A 221 6.03 29.91 -0.46
C GLN A 221 4.54 30.22 -0.15
N PRO A 222 3.64 30.10 -1.15
CA PRO A 222 2.31 30.70 -1.07
C PRO A 222 1.48 30.06 0.05
N ASP A 223 0.66 30.90 0.70
CA ASP A 223 -0.51 30.50 1.49
C ASP A 223 -1.50 29.66 0.67
#